data_AF-A0A2F0AE54-F1
#
_entry.id   AF-A0A2F0AE54-F1
#
_cell.length_a   1.000
_cell.length_b   1.000
_cell.length_c   1.000
_cell.angle_alpha   90.00
_cell.angle_beta   90.00
_cell.angle_gamma   90.00
#
_symmetry.space_group_name_H-M   'P 1'
#
loop_
_entity.id
_entity.type
_entity.pdbx_description
1 polymer ?
#
loop_
_entity_poly.entity_id
_entity_poly.type
_entity_poly.pdbx_seq_one_letter_code
_entity_poly.pdbx_strand_id
1 'polypeptide(L)'
;MVKQSFKLSIFLLTFTFLFSNQLSIENVDLSSGTLEVHMQNGVAVGGFQFDLTNVEVTGAEGGSSATNGFLISTSSTTVLGFSLTGGTIPAGEGPLLEVSFNGSPEEICLSSVVLSDPTGTQVDSDVGDCFNSGDGNDEAEGFEVDLVSTGESHLIIFQETITGLDEGDQIGVFDASGVLSTT
;
A
#
# COMPACT_ATOMS: atom_id res chain seq x y z
N MET A 1 50.03 -38.41 20.60
CA MET A 1 49.12 -37.97 19.51
C MET A 1 47.80 -37.59 20.16
N VAL A 2 47.57 -36.29 20.39
CA VAL A 2 46.38 -35.78 21.09
C VAL A 2 45.28 -35.52 20.05
N LYS A 3 44.17 -36.27 20.13
CA LYS A 3 42.99 -36.03 19.30
C LYS A 3 42.21 -34.87 19.90
N GLN A 4 42.33 -33.69 19.30
CA GLN A 4 41.56 -32.50 19.69
C GLN A 4 40.19 -32.59 19.01
N SER A 5 39.16 -32.87 19.80
CA SER A 5 37.77 -32.94 19.34
C SER A 5 37.22 -31.52 19.20
N PHE A 6 37.00 -31.11 17.95
CA PHE A 6 36.37 -29.84 17.61
C PHE A 6 34.85 -29.96 17.83
N LYS A 7 34.36 -29.49 18.97
CA LYS A 7 32.91 -29.38 19.21
C LYS A 7 32.39 -28.18 18.42
N LEU A 8 31.79 -28.45 17.27
CA LEU A 8 31.06 -27.47 16.47
C LEU A 8 29.75 -27.16 17.20
N SER A 9 29.78 -26.15 18.07
CA SER A 9 28.57 -25.59 18.67
C SER A 9 27.87 -24.77 17.58
N ILE A 10 26.85 -25.36 16.94
CA ILE A 10 25.91 -24.62 16.10
C ILE A 10 25.22 -23.61 17.02
N PHE A 11 25.67 -22.36 16.95
CA PHE A 11 24.95 -21.22 17.49
C PHE A 11 23.85 -20.95 16.47
N LEU A 12 22.63 -21.42 16.77
CA LEU A 12 21.46 -21.15 15.95
C LEU A 12 21.19 -19.65 16.07
N LEU A 13 21.83 -18.86 15.20
CA LEU A 13 21.54 -17.44 15.05
C LEU A 13 20.14 -17.39 14.43
N THR A 14 19.11 -17.39 15.28
CA THR A 14 17.77 -17.03 14.83
C THR A 14 17.90 -15.61 14.32
N PHE A 15 18.04 -15.46 13.02
CA PHE A 15 17.94 -14.19 12.33
C PHE A 15 16.46 -13.80 12.45
N THR A 16 16.10 -13.28 13.62
CA THR A 16 14.84 -12.57 13.79
C THR A 16 14.93 -11.41 12.83
N PHE A 17 14.27 -11.54 11.69
CA PHE A 17 13.94 -10.39 10.86
C PHE A 17 13.25 -9.41 11.78
N LEU A 18 13.93 -8.31 12.10
CA LEU A 18 13.29 -7.18 12.75
C LEU A 18 12.52 -6.50 11.62
N PHE A 19 11.29 -6.94 11.38
CA PHE A 19 10.35 -6.17 10.57
C PHE A 19 10.07 -4.88 11.34
N SER A 20 10.30 -3.73 10.72
CA SER A 20 9.84 -2.44 11.25
C SER A 20 8.31 -2.43 11.25
N ASN A 21 7.70 -1.70 12.18
CA ASN A 21 6.27 -1.46 12.12
C ASN A 21 6.06 -0.24 11.21
N GLN A 22 5.13 -0.32 10.27
CA GLN A 22 4.85 0.76 9.33
C GLN A 22 3.36 0.84 9.05
N LEU A 23 2.85 2.09 8.93
CA LEU A 23 1.54 2.37 8.34
C LEU A 23 1.73 3.12 7.02
N SER A 24 1.05 2.69 5.97
CA SER A 24 1.04 3.30 4.64
C SER A 24 -0.39 3.54 4.15
N ILE A 25 -0.55 4.43 3.18
CA ILE A 25 -1.80 4.62 2.42
C ILE A 25 -1.68 3.83 1.13
N GLU A 26 -2.68 3.02 0.81
CA GLU A 26 -2.76 2.21 -0.40
C GLU A 26 -4.18 2.29 -0.98
N ASN A 27 -4.36 1.81 -2.22
CA ASN A 27 -5.67 1.64 -2.87
C ASN A 27 -6.60 2.88 -2.77
N VAL A 28 -6.07 4.07 -3.08
CA VAL A 28 -6.85 5.33 -3.02
C VAL A 28 -7.77 5.44 -4.23
N ASP A 29 -9.07 5.59 -3.98
CA ASP A 29 -10.07 5.89 -5.00
C ASP A 29 -10.76 7.22 -4.65
N LEU A 30 -10.36 8.27 -5.36
CA LEU A 30 -10.91 9.62 -5.21
C LEU A 30 -12.36 9.74 -5.73
N SER A 31 -12.81 8.81 -6.56
CA SER A 31 -14.15 8.82 -7.14
C SER A 31 -15.19 8.23 -6.17
N SER A 32 -14.81 7.17 -5.46
CA SER A 32 -15.60 6.56 -4.39
C SER A 32 -15.42 7.29 -3.04
N GLY A 33 -14.32 8.01 -2.86
CA GLY A 33 -13.93 8.62 -1.60
C GLY A 33 -13.43 7.57 -0.59
N THR A 34 -12.64 6.60 -1.04
CA THR A 34 -12.10 5.54 -0.19
C THR A 34 -10.58 5.46 -0.29
N LEU A 35 -9.93 5.06 0.80
CA LEU A 35 -8.52 4.67 0.81
C LEU A 35 -8.31 3.50 1.76
N GLU A 36 -7.28 2.70 1.51
CA GLU A 36 -6.84 1.67 2.44
C GLU A 36 -5.71 2.19 3.31
N VAL A 37 -5.78 1.91 4.61
CA VAL A 37 -4.61 2.01 5.49
C VAL A 37 -4.03 0.62 5.61
N HIS A 38 -2.80 0.47 5.14
CA HIS A 38 -2.07 -0.78 5.18
C HIS A 38 -1.11 -0.78 6.37
N MET A 39 -0.93 -1.94 7.02
CA MET A 39 -0.06 -2.07 8.19
C MET A 39 0.86 -3.27 8.04
N GLN A 40 2.15 -3.02 8.22
CA GLN A 40 3.16 -4.05 8.46
C GLN A 40 3.62 -3.93 9.91
N ASN A 41 3.66 -5.04 10.64
CA ASN A 41 4.06 -5.05 12.04
C ASN A 41 4.82 -6.32 12.44
N GLY A 42 5.94 -6.15 13.12
CA GLY A 42 6.76 -7.25 13.65
C GLY A 42 6.27 -7.81 14.99
N VAL A 43 5.36 -7.09 15.66
CA VAL A 43 4.79 -7.45 16.97
C VAL A 43 3.28 -7.26 16.98
N ALA A 44 2.56 -7.95 17.86
CA ALA A 44 1.12 -7.76 17.97
C ALA A 44 0.76 -6.32 18.38
N VAL A 45 -0.27 -5.76 17.75
CA VAL A 45 -0.77 -4.41 18.00
C VAL A 45 -2.06 -4.49 18.82
N GLY A 46 -2.10 -3.79 19.96
CA GLY A 46 -3.25 -3.69 20.87
C GLY A 46 -4.16 -2.49 20.61
N GLY A 47 -3.66 -1.49 19.89
CA GLY A 47 -4.39 -0.27 19.56
C GLY A 47 -3.63 0.57 18.54
N PHE A 48 -4.37 1.41 17.82
CA PHE A 48 -3.79 2.35 16.86
C PHE A 48 -4.57 3.66 16.81
N GLN A 49 -3.87 4.73 16.50
CA GLN A 49 -4.43 6.05 16.17
C GLN A 49 -3.64 6.65 15.01
N PHE A 50 -4.30 7.32 14.10
CA PHE A 50 -3.66 8.18 13.11
C PHE A 50 -4.62 9.30 12.69
N ASP A 51 -4.05 10.38 12.15
CA ASP A 51 -4.78 11.46 11.50
C ASP A 51 -4.55 11.40 9.99
N LEU A 52 -5.56 11.74 9.21
CA LEU A 52 -5.46 11.98 7.77
C LEU A 52 -5.55 13.48 7.48
N THR A 53 -4.63 13.97 6.66
CA THR A 53 -4.61 15.37 6.22
C THR A 53 -5.42 15.55 4.93
N ASN A 54 -5.92 16.78 4.71
CA ASN A 54 -6.56 17.23 3.46
C ASN A 54 -7.86 16.49 3.05
N VAL A 55 -8.36 15.57 3.86
CA VAL A 55 -9.65 14.87 3.68
C VAL A 55 -10.58 15.12 4.87
N GLU A 56 -11.88 14.90 4.66
CA GLU A 56 -12.86 14.82 5.74
C GLU A 56 -13.28 13.36 5.91
N VAL A 57 -12.78 12.69 6.94
CA VAL A 57 -13.11 11.28 7.25
C VAL A 57 -14.60 11.16 7.62
N THR A 58 -15.29 10.22 6.98
CA THR A 58 -16.71 9.93 7.21
C THR A 58 -16.95 8.56 7.82
N GLY A 59 -15.99 7.63 7.69
CA GLY A 59 -16.09 6.28 8.23
C GLY A 59 -14.77 5.52 8.13
N ALA A 60 -14.67 4.41 8.85
CA ALA A 60 -13.55 3.49 8.77
C ALA A 60 -13.99 2.08 9.20
N GLU A 61 -13.70 1.06 8.39
CA GLU A 61 -14.13 -0.32 8.66
C GLU A 61 -13.26 -1.38 7.94
N GLY A 62 -13.53 -2.66 8.21
CA GLY A 62 -12.89 -3.77 7.50
C GLY A 62 -11.47 -4.12 7.97
N GLY A 63 -10.73 -4.80 7.08
CA GLY A 63 -9.35 -5.24 7.29
C GLY A 63 -9.11 -6.15 8.50
N SER A 64 -7.86 -6.15 8.96
CA SER A 64 -7.43 -6.85 10.17
C SER A 64 -8.07 -6.28 11.44
N SER A 65 -8.48 -5.00 11.43
CA SER A 65 -9.21 -4.38 12.55
C SER A 65 -10.56 -5.06 12.78
N ALA A 66 -11.40 -5.19 11.75
CA ALA A 66 -12.69 -5.86 11.86
C ALA A 66 -12.53 -7.36 12.16
N THR A 67 -11.55 -8.02 11.54
CA THR A 67 -11.29 -9.46 11.73
C THR A 67 -10.89 -9.79 13.17
N ASN A 68 -10.16 -8.90 13.83
CA ASN A 68 -9.75 -9.06 15.23
C ASN A 68 -10.71 -8.37 16.23
N GLY A 69 -11.87 -7.90 15.77
CA GLY A 69 -12.93 -7.34 16.61
C GLY A 69 -12.57 -6.02 17.28
N PHE A 70 -11.76 -5.19 16.62
CA PHE A 70 -11.47 -3.84 17.08
C PHE A 70 -12.71 -2.95 16.93
N LEU A 71 -12.92 -2.07 17.90
CA LEU A 71 -13.86 -0.98 17.79
C LEU A 71 -13.17 0.20 17.15
N ILE A 72 -13.80 0.75 16.11
CA ILE A 72 -13.30 1.91 15.39
C ILE A 72 -14.11 3.14 15.80
N SER A 73 -13.39 4.22 16.11
CA SER A 73 -13.94 5.54 16.36
C SER A 73 -13.29 6.53 15.41
N THR A 74 -14.11 7.31 14.71
CA THR A 74 -13.64 8.31 13.76
C THR A 74 -14.09 9.72 14.18
N SER A 75 -13.27 10.71 13.83
CA SER A 75 -13.65 12.12 13.72
C SER A 75 -13.50 12.57 12.27
N SER A 76 -13.59 13.87 11.98
CA SER A 76 -13.34 14.39 10.63
C SER A 76 -11.89 14.20 10.14
N THR A 77 -10.94 13.93 11.05
CA THR A 77 -9.51 13.80 10.72
C THR A 77 -8.86 12.58 11.35
N THR A 78 -9.34 12.14 12.50
CA THR A 78 -8.69 11.11 13.32
C THR A 78 -9.43 9.79 13.20
N VAL A 79 -8.66 8.71 13.05
CA VAL A 79 -9.14 7.33 13.16
C VAL A 79 -8.45 6.68 14.35
N LEU A 80 -9.23 6.07 15.23
CA LEU A 80 -8.77 5.36 16.42
C LEU A 80 -9.36 3.95 16.44
N GLY A 81 -8.52 2.94 16.62
CA GLY A 81 -8.93 1.55 16.79
C GLY A 81 -8.44 0.97 18.11
N PHE A 82 -9.34 0.33 18.85
CA PHE A 82 -9.01 -0.31 20.14
C PHE A 82 -9.87 -1.55 20.40
N SER A 83 -9.39 -2.45 21.25
CA SER A 83 -10.16 -3.61 21.72
C SER A 83 -10.54 -3.48 23.20
N LEU A 84 -11.83 -3.60 23.52
CA LEU A 84 -12.30 -3.66 24.92
C LEU A 84 -12.10 -5.04 25.57
N THR A 85 -11.88 -6.07 24.75
CA THR A 85 -11.73 -7.46 25.22
C THR A 85 -10.27 -7.89 25.33
N GLY A 86 -9.33 -7.00 25.02
CA GLY A 86 -7.90 -7.33 24.93
C GLY A 86 -7.53 -8.11 23.67
N GLY A 87 -8.36 -8.05 22.62
CA GLY A 87 -8.01 -8.54 21.30
C GLY A 87 -6.84 -7.75 20.71
N THR A 88 -6.07 -8.41 19.84
CA THR A 88 -4.85 -7.85 19.25
C THR A 88 -4.79 -8.18 17.77
N ILE A 89 -4.22 -7.30 16.96
CA ILE A 89 -3.86 -7.61 15.58
C ILE A 89 -2.50 -8.32 15.62
N PRO A 90 -2.37 -9.56 15.12
CA PRO A 90 -1.11 -10.30 15.15
C PRO A 90 -0.04 -9.63 14.27
N ALA A 91 1.22 -10.01 14.47
CA ALA A 91 2.31 -9.62 13.56
C ALA A 91 2.02 -10.13 12.14
N GLY A 92 2.29 -9.30 11.15
CA GLY A 92 1.99 -9.61 9.76
C GLY A 92 2.03 -8.36 8.88
N GLU A 93 1.41 -8.50 7.71
CA GLU A 93 1.28 -7.46 6.69
C GLU A 93 -0.09 -7.62 6.03
N GLY A 94 -0.76 -6.51 5.78
CA GLY A 94 -2.06 -6.50 5.12
C GLY A 94 -2.91 -5.28 5.46
N PRO A 95 -4.15 -5.23 4.92
CA PRO A 95 -5.09 -4.14 5.17
C PRO A 95 -5.39 -4.02 6.67
N LEU A 96 -5.13 -2.84 7.24
CA LEU A 96 -5.58 -2.51 8.59
C LEU A 96 -7.08 -2.26 8.61
N LEU A 97 -7.54 -1.40 7.71
CA LEU A 97 -8.92 -0.99 7.50
C LEU A 97 -9.03 -0.13 6.22
N GLU A 98 -10.25 0.03 5.72
CA GLU A 98 -10.61 0.99 4.68
C GLU A 98 -11.22 2.24 5.35
N VAL A 99 -10.80 3.43 4.92
CA VAL A 99 -11.33 4.73 5.34
C VAL A 99 -12.20 5.29 4.23
N SER A 100 -13.42 5.70 4.57
CA SER A 100 -14.27 6.52 3.71
C SER A 100 -14.08 8.00 4.07
N PHE A 101 -14.00 8.86 3.06
CA PHE A 101 -13.79 10.29 3.23
C PHE A 101 -14.51 11.12 2.15
N ASN A 102 -14.72 12.40 2.44
CA ASN A 102 -15.14 13.41 1.48
C ASN A 102 -13.96 14.28 1.06
N GLY A 103 -13.99 14.74 -0.19
CA GLY A 103 -12.98 15.62 -0.77
C GLY A 103 -12.33 15.02 -2.00
N SER A 104 -11.56 15.83 -2.71
CA SER A 104 -10.73 15.42 -3.85
C SER A 104 -9.37 16.13 -3.72
N PRO A 105 -8.59 15.80 -2.67
CA PRO A 105 -7.31 16.45 -2.45
C PRO A 105 -6.27 16.00 -3.47
N GLU A 106 -5.27 16.86 -3.69
CA GLU A 106 -4.09 16.51 -4.47
C GLU A 106 -3.11 15.65 -3.66
N GLU A 107 -3.13 15.75 -2.32
CA GLU A 107 -2.25 15.02 -1.42
C GLU A 107 -3.00 14.53 -0.18
N ILE A 108 -2.77 13.29 0.26
CA ILE A 108 -3.27 12.72 1.52
C ILE A 108 -2.09 12.13 2.29
N CYS A 109 -1.88 12.57 3.52
CA CYS A 109 -0.81 12.07 4.38
C CYS A 109 -1.37 11.46 5.67
N LEU A 110 -0.69 10.42 6.15
CA LEU A 110 -0.80 9.98 7.54
C LEU A 110 0.01 10.90 8.45
N SER A 111 -0.57 11.25 9.60
CA SER A 111 0.12 12.01 10.64
C SER A 111 -0.34 11.55 12.03
N SER A 112 0.35 12.01 13.08
CA SER A 112 0.03 11.65 14.48
C SER A 112 -0.11 10.14 14.72
N VAL A 113 0.64 9.31 13.99
CA VAL A 113 0.54 7.85 14.09
C VAL A 113 1.01 7.38 15.46
N VAL A 114 0.18 6.56 16.12
CA VAL A 114 0.48 5.91 17.37
C VAL A 114 0.05 4.46 17.27
N LEU A 115 0.98 3.53 17.43
CA LEU A 115 0.69 2.11 17.65
C LEU A 115 0.99 1.76 19.10
N SER A 116 0.18 0.87 19.68
CA SER A 116 0.43 0.32 21.00
C SER A 116 0.51 -1.20 20.97
N ASP A 117 1.28 -1.76 21.88
CA ASP A 117 1.29 -3.19 22.15
C ASP A 117 0.04 -3.58 22.98
N PRO A 118 -0.20 -4.88 23.23
CA PRO A 118 -1.36 -5.33 24.00
C PRO A 118 -1.38 -4.87 25.46
N THR A 119 -0.26 -4.34 25.98
CA THR A 119 -0.15 -3.78 27.34
C THR A 119 -0.38 -2.27 27.37
N GLY A 120 -0.57 -1.63 26.21
CA GLY A 120 -0.73 -0.19 26.06
C GLY A 120 0.58 0.58 25.98
N THR A 121 1.71 -0.10 25.82
CA THR A 121 3.01 0.56 25.60
C THR A 121 3.12 0.96 24.13
N GLN A 122 3.55 2.18 23.86
CA GLN A 122 3.76 2.64 22.48
C GLN A 122 4.81 1.77 21.78
N VAL A 123 4.51 1.41 20.53
CA VAL A 123 5.41 0.69 19.62
C VAL A 123 5.95 1.69 18.61
N ASP A 124 7.25 1.67 18.39
CA ASP A 124 7.88 2.48 17.34
C ASP A 124 7.34 2.06 15.97
N SER A 125 6.87 3.05 15.21
CA SER A 125 6.30 2.87 13.88
C SER A 125 6.82 3.92 12.92
N ASP A 126 7.18 3.49 11.73
CA ASP A 126 7.43 4.35 10.59
C ASP A 126 6.11 4.72 9.90
N VAL A 127 6.12 5.83 9.19
CA VAL A 127 4.98 6.29 8.38
C VAL A 127 5.42 6.27 6.92
N GLY A 128 4.60 5.67 6.07
CA GLY A 128 4.82 5.64 4.63
C GLY A 128 4.66 7.01 3.98
N ASP A 129 4.97 7.07 2.69
CA ASP A 129 4.85 8.30 1.91
C ASP A 129 3.39 8.76 1.80
N CYS A 130 3.20 10.05 1.55
CA CYS A 130 1.89 10.60 1.26
C CYS A 130 1.40 10.11 -0.11
N PHE A 131 0.09 9.89 -0.22
CA PHE A 131 -0.55 9.77 -1.53
C PHE A 131 -0.53 11.13 -2.23
N ASN A 132 -0.16 11.16 -3.51
CA ASN A 132 -0.24 12.34 -4.36
C ASN A 132 -0.96 12.00 -5.67
N SER A 133 -2.06 12.68 -5.99
CA SER A 133 -2.86 12.41 -7.19
C SER A 133 -2.16 12.81 -8.50
N GLY A 134 -1.09 13.61 -8.41
CA GLY A 134 -0.25 14.05 -9.53
C GLY A 134 1.03 13.24 -9.71
N ASP A 135 1.41 12.43 -8.72
CA ASP A 135 2.47 11.46 -8.89
C ASP A 135 1.80 10.25 -9.57
N GLY A 136 2.28 9.86 -10.75
CA GLY A 136 1.77 8.70 -11.46
C GLY A 136 2.18 7.38 -10.78
N ASN A 137 1.95 7.27 -9.48
CA ASN A 137 2.12 6.06 -8.68
C ASN A 137 0.86 5.18 -8.64
N ASP A 138 -0.05 5.38 -9.60
CA ASP A 138 -0.58 4.22 -10.28
C ASP A 138 0.63 3.39 -10.70
N GLU A 139 0.84 2.22 -10.08
CA GLU A 139 1.52 1.14 -10.77
C GLU A 139 1.02 1.22 -12.20
N ALA A 140 1.90 1.55 -13.15
CA ALA A 140 1.48 1.76 -14.51
C ALA A 140 0.90 0.41 -14.96
N GLU A 141 -0.43 0.29 -14.83
CA GLU A 141 -1.24 -0.77 -15.40
C GLU A 141 -1.06 -0.55 -16.89
N GLY A 142 0.05 -1.09 -17.41
CA GLY A 142 0.30 -1.15 -18.83
C GLY A 142 -0.96 -1.76 -19.40
N PHE A 143 -1.69 -0.99 -20.20
CA PHE A 143 -2.91 -1.49 -20.79
C PHE A 143 -2.53 -2.70 -21.64
N GLU A 144 -2.92 -3.90 -21.20
CA GLU A 144 -2.75 -5.11 -21.99
C GLU A 144 -3.71 -4.97 -23.18
N VAL A 145 -3.20 -4.39 -24.28
CA VAL A 145 -3.96 -4.32 -25.52
C VAL A 145 -4.01 -5.74 -26.08
N ASP A 146 -5.11 -6.46 -25.88
CA ASP A 146 -5.42 -7.66 -26.65
C ASP A 146 -5.75 -7.25 -28.10
N LEU A 147 -4.71 -7.12 -28.90
CA LEU A 147 -4.84 -6.88 -30.33
C LEU A 147 -5.32 -8.17 -30.99
N VAL A 148 -6.63 -8.28 -31.18
CA VAL A 148 -7.20 -9.29 -32.08
C VAL A 148 -6.57 -9.05 -33.45
N SER A 149 -5.83 -10.02 -33.98
CA SER A 149 -5.23 -9.94 -35.32
C SER A 149 -6.34 -9.76 -36.37
N THR A 150 -6.67 -8.51 -36.70
CA THR A 150 -7.68 -8.16 -37.71
C THR A 150 -7.20 -8.45 -39.13
N GLY A 151 -5.93 -8.86 -39.30
CA GLY A 151 -5.35 -9.24 -40.58
C GLY A 151 -4.86 -8.05 -41.43
N GLU A 152 -5.06 -6.82 -40.97
CA GLU A 152 -4.60 -5.61 -41.66
C GLU A 152 -3.45 -4.99 -40.86
N SER A 153 -2.23 -5.01 -41.42
CA SER A 153 -1.10 -4.26 -40.88
C SER A 153 -0.75 -3.14 -41.86
N HIS A 154 -0.81 -1.89 -41.40
CA HIS A 154 -0.38 -0.74 -42.16
C HIS A 154 1.03 -0.33 -41.73
N LEU A 155 1.94 -0.14 -42.69
CA LEU A 155 3.27 0.40 -42.42
C LEU A 155 3.15 1.88 -42.05
N ILE A 156 3.31 2.20 -40.77
CA ILE A 156 3.47 3.59 -40.32
C ILE A 156 4.97 3.89 -40.30
N ILE A 157 5.41 4.76 -41.20
CA ILE A 157 6.75 5.37 -41.13
C ILE A 157 6.61 6.57 -40.20
N PHE A 158 7.43 6.66 -39.14
CA PHE A 158 7.51 7.87 -38.33
C PHE A 158 7.98 9.03 -39.22
N GLN A 159 7.06 9.97 -39.49
CA GLN A 159 7.32 11.21 -40.21
C GLN A 159 7.23 12.38 -39.22
N GLU A 160 7.73 13.55 -39.63
CA GLU A 160 7.62 14.77 -38.81
C GLU A 160 6.16 15.18 -38.56
N THR A 161 5.22 14.70 -39.39
CA THR A 161 3.78 14.92 -39.24
C THR A 161 3.00 13.67 -39.65
N ILE A 162 1.98 13.30 -38.86
CA ILE A 162 0.99 12.27 -39.22
C ILE A 162 -0.28 13.00 -39.69
N THR A 163 -0.76 12.68 -40.89
CA THR A 163 -2.00 13.24 -41.45
C THR A 163 -3.07 12.17 -41.57
N GLY A 164 -4.33 12.50 -41.30
CA GLY A 164 -5.46 11.58 -41.43
C GLY A 164 -5.87 10.90 -40.11
N LEU A 165 -5.65 11.58 -38.99
CA LEU A 165 -6.22 11.22 -37.70
C LEU A 165 -7.39 12.14 -37.39
N ASP A 166 -8.50 11.55 -36.95
CA ASP A 166 -9.68 12.27 -36.46
C ASP A 166 -9.71 12.25 -34.92
N GLU A 167 -10.56 13.11 -34.33
CA GLU A 167 -10.75 13.13 -32.88
C GLU A 167 -11.30 11.78 -32.40
N GLY A 168 -10.56 11.12 -31.50
CA GLY A 168 -10.90 9.79 -30.98
C GLY A 168 -10.02 8.65 -31.50
N ASP A 169 -9.12 8.91 -32.46
CA ASP A 169 -8.18 7.91 -32.94
C ASP A 169 -7.10 7.57 -31.90
N GLN A 170 -6.74 6.29 -31.81
CA GLN A 170 -5.72 5.77 -30.89
C GLN A 170 -4.52 5.27 -31.70
N ILE A 171 -3.32 5.72 -31.33
CA ILE A 171 -2.05 5.29 -31.94
C ILE A 171 -1.27 4.46 -30.93
N GLY A 172 -1.04 3.18 -31.24
CA GLY A 172 -0.16 2.31 -30.47
C GLY A 172 1.20 2.15 -31.16
N VAL A 173 2.29 2.18 -30.39
CA VAL A 173 3.62 1.77 -30.86
C VAL A 173 3.85 0.35 -30.35
N PHE A 174 3.83 -0.63 -31.26
CA PHE A 174 4.11 -2.02 -30.92
C PHE A 174 5.55 -2.38 -31.29
N ASP A 175 6.37 -2.69 -30.29
CA ASP A 175 7.69 -3.31 -30.48
C ASP A 175 7.60 -4.77 -30.05
N ALA A 176 7.63 -5.69 -31.02
CA ALA A 176 7.66 -7.13 -30.76
C ALA A 176 8.91 -7.59 -29.97
N SER A 177 9.91 -6.71 -29.83
CA SER A 177 11.18 -6.90 -29.12
C SER A 177 11.39 -5.90 -27.98
N GLY A 178 10.34 -5.19 -27.56
CA GLY A 178 10.41 -4.16 -26.52
C GLY A 178 11.13 -4.68 -25.28
N VAL A 179 12.12 -3.92 -24.81
CA VAL A 179 12.94 -4.26 -23.65
C VAL A 179 12.03 -4.34 -22.41
N LEU A 180 11.75 -5.57 -21.96
CA LEU A 180 11.18 -5.82 -20.65
C LEU A 180 12.31 -5.65 -19.63
N SER A 181 12.23 -4.61 -18.81
CA SER A 181 13.14 -4.24 -17.70
C SER A 181 14.19 -3.16 -18.02
N THR A 182 13.99 -2.00 -17.40
CA THR A 182 15.10 -1.18 -16.91
C THR A 182 15.31 -1.52 -15.44
N THR A 183 16.54 -1.93 -15.09
CA THR A 183 17.03 -2.04 -13.71
C THR A 183 17.04 -0.70 -13.00
#